data_AF-A0A3N4K555-F1
#
_entry.id   AF-A0A3N4K555-F1
#
_cell.length_a   1.000
_cell.length_b   1.000
_cell.length_c   1.000
_cell.angle_alpha   90.00
_cell.angle_beta   90.00
_cell.angle_gamma   90.00
#
_symmetry.space_group_name_H-M   'P 1'
#
loop_
_entity.id
_entity.type
_entity.pdbx_description
1 polymer ?
#
loop_
_entity_poly.entity_id
_entity_poly.type
_entity_poly.pdbx_seq_one_letter_code
_entity_poly.pdbx_strand_id
1 'polypeptide(L)'
;MLLVDGHITHRQDDFIIKCHENHIVPFEFPSHLTHVLQPLNVGVFRPWKHYHKQAIHHALRSLNIEYTISSFFRDLNTIHKQTFRFHTIKNSFKNSGMFPVSYKNAIKKMRYYNNKMTIVSGREPHGGDNHEVHGLGDSSQAIAAEDTVSDLSHCPSTYFESQARIQEWVD
;
A
#
# COMPACT_ATOMS: atom_id res chain seq x y z
N MET A 1 -0.54 19.26 -2.72
CA MET A 1 -0.16 17.94 -3.28
C MET A 1 -1.11 16.89 -2.73
N LEU A 2 -1.55 15.95 -3.56
CA LEU A 2 -2.44 14.83 -3.18
C LEU A 2 -1.80 13.52 -3.61
N LEU A 3 -1.64 12.58 -2.68
CA LEU A 3 -1.12 11.23 -2.97
C LEU A 3 -2.29 10.30 -3.26
N VAL A 4 -2.34 9.71 -4.45
CA VAL A 4 -3.43 8.82 -4.89
C VAL A 4 -2.89 7.43 -5.26
N ASP A 5 -3.75 6.42 -5.13
CA ASP A 5 -3.44 5.10 -5.69
C ASP A 5 -3.65 5.09 -7.21
N GLY A 6 -3.23 4.02 -7.87
CA GLY A 6 -3.32 3.90 -9.32
C GLY A 6 -4.69 3.54 -9.86
N HIS A 7 -5.77 3.91 -9.17
CA HIS A 7 -7.13 3.64 -9.62
C HIS A 7 -7.49 4.52 -10.83
N ILE A 8 -8.17 3.94 -11.82
CA ILE A 8 -8.45 4.60 -13.12
C ILE A 8 -9.21 5.93 -12.98
N THR A 9 -10.03 6.08 -11.95
CA THR A 9 -10.78 7.32 -11.66
C THR A 9 -9.87 8.51 -11.36
N HIS A 10 -8.65 8.29 -10.90
CA HIS A 10 -7.69 9.36 -10.65
C HIS A 10 -7.04 9.92 -11.93
N ARG A 11 -7.26 9.25 -13.07
CA ARG A 11 -6.77 9.67 -14.40
C ARG A 11 -7.86 10.27 -15.28
N GLN A 12 -9.09 10.35 -14.77
CA GLN A 12 -10.20 10.96 -15.51
C GLN A 12 -10.02 12.48 -15.57
N ASP A 13 -10.37 13.06 -16.72
CA ASP A 13 -10.21 14.50 -16.98
C ASP A 13 -10.89 15.34 -15.90
N ASP A 14 -12.13 14.99 -15.50
CA ASP A 14 -12.86 15.70 -14.45
C ASP A 14 -12.09 15.77 -13.12
N PHE A 15 -11.40 14.69 -12.73
CA PHE A 15 -10.58 14.66 -11.51
C PHE A 15 -9.35 15.56 -11.65
N ILE A 16 -8.66 15.50 -12.80
CA ILE A 16 -7.45 16.30 -13.06
C ILE A 16 -7.79 17.79 -13.16
N ILE A 17 -8.86 18.14 -13.88
CA ILE A 17 -9.39 19.50 -13.97
C ILE A 17 -9.72 19.99 -12.56
N LYS A 18 -10.41 19.18 -11.75
CA LYS A 18 -10.75 19.59 -10.39
C LYS A 18 -9.52 19.81 -9.51
N CYS A 19 -8.50 18.96 -9.64
CA CYS A 19 -7.23 19.15 -8.95
C CYS A 19 -6.56 20.46 -9.37
N HIS A 20 -6.53 20.73 -10.67
CA HIS A 20 -5.95 21.96 -11.23
C HIS A 20 -6.68 23.23 -10.76
N GLU A 21 -8.01 23.25 -10.80
CA GLU A 21 -8.85 24.35 -10.28
C GLU A 21 -8.56 24.68 -8.82
N ASN A 22 -8.20 23.66 -8.02
CA ASN A 22 -7.93 23.81 -6.59
C ASN A 22 -6.42 23.93 -6.27
N HIS A 23 -5.57 24.12 -7.28
CA HIS A 23 -4.11 24.17 -7.13
C HIS A 23 -3.51 22.94 -6.43
N ILE A 24 -4.13 21.78 -6.61
CA ILE A 24 -3.68 20.49 -6.09
C ILE A 24 -2.92 19.77 -7.19
N VAL A 25 -1.67 19.39 -6.91
CA VAL A 25 -0.90 18.47 -7.75
C VAL A 25 -1.20 17.04 -7.32
N PRO A 26 -1.91 16.20 -8.11
CA PRO A 26 -2.08 14.78 -7.83
C PRO A 26 -0.79 14.03 -8.15
N PHE A 27 -0.43 13.08 -7.30
CA PHE A 27 0.72 12.21 -7.45
C PHE A 27 0.28 10.76 -7.28
N GLU A 28 0.37 10.00 -8.37
CA GLU A 28 -0.01 8.60 -8.42
C GLU A 28 1.16 7.70 -8.01
N PHE A 29 0.90 6.69 -7.18
CA PHE A 29 1.92 5.66 -6.90
C PHE A 29 2.10 4.72 -8.09
N PRO A 30 3.32 4.23 -8.36
CA PRO A 30 3.53 3.18 -9.36
C PRO A 30 2.70 1.94 -9.05
N SER A 31 2.34 1.20 -10.09
CA SER A 31 1.51 -0.01 -9.96
C SER A 31 2.10 -0.99 -8.93
N HIS A 32 1.22 -1.65 -8.20
CA HIS A 32 1.55 -2.60 -7.13
C HIS A 32 2.37 -2.04 -5.95
N LEU A 33 2.70 -0.75 -5.89
CA LEU A 33 3.50 -0.17 -4.78
C LEU A 33 2.67 0.50 -3.70
N THR A 34 1.35 0.49 -3.79
CA THR A 34 0.44 1.11 -2.81
C THR A 34 0.70 0.59 -1.38
N HIS A 35 0.91 -0.72 -1.22
CA HIS A 35 1.20 -1.34 0.09
C HIS A 35 2.60 -0.98 0.65
N VAL A 36 3.47 -0.40 -0.17
CA VAL A 36 4.83 0.03 0.19
C VAL A 36 4.86 1.52 0.52
N LEU A 37 4.31 2.33 -0.38
CA LEU A 37 4.46 3.78 -0.43
C LEU A 37 3.26 4.54 0.13
N GLN A 38 2.04 3.97 0.16
CA GLN A 38 0.87 4.72 0.62
C GLN A 38 0.80 4.72 2.15
N PRO A 39 0.89 5.89 2.83
CA PRO A 39 0.87 5.97 4.29
C PRO A 39 -0.36 5.29 4.91
N LEU A 40 -1.52 5.42 4.26
CA LEU A 40 -2.77 4.82 4.73
C LEU A 40 -2.67 3.29 4.85
N ASN A 41 -2.16 2.64 3.81
CA ASN A 41 -1.93 1.19 3.80
C ASN A 41 -0.81 0.77 4.75
N VAL A 42 0.25 1.57 4.85
CA VAL A 42 1.43 1.25 5.67
C VAL A 42 1.17 1.30 7.16
N GLY A 43 0.36 2.25 7.65
CA GLY A 43 0.24 2.46 9.09
C GLY A 43 -1.13 2.84 9.63
N VAL A 44 -2.06 3.34 8.80
CA VAL A 44 -3.37 3.83 9.28
C VAL A 44 -4.44 2.74 9.27
N PHE A 45 -4.52 1.91 8.22
CA PHE A 45 -5.60 0.92 8.11
C PHE A 45 -5.52 -0.20 9.14
N ARG A 46 -4.33 -0.51 9.67
CA ARG A 46 -4.20 -1.49 10.75
C ARG A 46 -4.90 -1.05 12.05
N PRO A 47 -4.59 0.12 12.64
CA PRO A 47 -5.34 0.63 13.79
C PRO A 47 -6.81 0.90 13.47
N TRP A 48 -7.14 1.38 12.27
CA TRP A 48 -8.54 1.55 11.86
C TRP A 48 -9.34 0.25 11.95
N LYS A 49 -8.84 -0.83 11.34
CA LYS A 49 -9.46 -2.17 11.41
C LYS A 49 -9.59 -2.65 12.85
N HIS A 50 -8.61 -2.35 13.71
CA HIS A 50 -8.64 -2.72 15.11
C HIS A 50 -9.76 -2.00 15.88
N TYR A 51 -9.84 -0.67 15.77
CA TYR A 51 -10.87 0.12 16.47
C TYR A 51 -12.28 -0.14 15.91
N HIS A 52 -12.40 -0.38 14.60
CA HIS A 52 -13.66 -0.82 14.01
C HIS A 52 -14.11 -2.17 14.58
N LYS A 53 -13.22 -3.17 14.67
CA LYS A 53 -13.52 -4.44 15.34
C LYS A 53 -13.92 -4.24 16.80
N GLN A 54 -13.25 -3.35 17.53
CA GLN A 54 -13.65 -3.03 18.91
C GLN A 54 -15.07 -2.44 18.98
N ALA A 55 -15.45 -1.56 18.06
CA ALA A 55 -16.81 -1.01 17.99
C ALA A 55 -17.85 -2.12 17.74
N ILE A 56 -17.57 -3.05 16.81
CA ILE A 56 -18.41 -4.23 16.57
C ILE A 56 -18.55 -5.06 17.85
N HIS A 57 -17.44 -5.39 18.52
CA HIS A 57 -17.48 -6.17 19.76
C HIS A 57 -18.21 -5.45 20.90
N HIS A 58 -18.13 -4.13 20.97
CA HIS A 58 -18.89 -3.35 21.94
C HIS A 58 -20.39 -3.44 21.66
N ALA A 59 -20.81 -3.24 20.40
CA ALA A 59 -22.21 -3.34 20.01
C ALA A 59 -22.80 -4.73 20.30
N LEU A 60 -22.06 -5.80 20.00
CA LEU A 60 -22.46 -7.18 20.30
C LEU A 60 -22.64 -7.43 21.79
N ARG A 61 -21.77 -6.87 22.65
CA ARG A 61 -21.92 -6.98 24.11
C ARG A 61 -23.11 -6.20 24.65
N SER A 62 -23.51 -5.13 23.97
CA SER A 62 -24.70 -4.34 24.31
C SER A 62 -26.01 -4.95 23.80
N LEU A 63 -26.02 -6.25 23.44
CA LEU A 63 -27.19 -6.99 22.91
C LEU A 63 -27.73 -6.44 21.57
N ASN A 64 -26.94 -5.65 20.84
CA ASN A 64 -27.27 -5.34 19.45
C ASN A 64 -26.88 -6.55 18.59
N ILE A 65 -27.89 -7.23 18.05
CA ILE A 65 -27.72 -8.46 17.26
C ILE A 65 -27.03 -8.17 15.92
N GLU A 66 -27.09 -6.93 15.43
CA GLU A 66 -26.55 -6.53 14.12
C GLU A 66 -25.71 -5.25 14.19
N TYR A 67 -24.59 -5.24 13.46
CA TYR A 67 -23.76 -4.05 13.24
C TYR A 67 -23.99 -3.50 11.82
N THR A 68 -24.96 -2.58 11.71
CA THR A 68 -25.36 -1.97 10.42
C THR A 68 -24.47 -0.81 10.00
N ILE A 69 -24.67 -0.31 8.77
CA ILE A 69 -24.03 0.92 8.27
C ILE A 69 -24.34 2.12 9.18
N SER A 70 -25.55 2.22 9.73
CA SER A 70 -25.89 3.30 10.69
C SER A 70 -25.08 3.20 11.98
N SER A 71 -24.84 1.98 12.48
CA SER A 71 -23.93 1.74 13.60
C SER A 71 -22.49 2.16 13.28
N PHE A 72 -22.02 1.87 12.06
CA PHE A 72 -20.72 2.33 11.59
C PHE A 72 -20.61 3.86 11.60
N PHE A 73 -21.59 4.59 11.03
CA PHE A 73 -21.56 6.06 11.02
C PHE A 73 -21.63 6.68 12.42
N ARG A 74 -22.40 6.08 13.34
CA ARG A 74 -22.43 6.48 14.75
C ARG A 74 -21.04 6.37 15.39
N ASP A 75 -20.32 5.27 15.12
CA ASP A 75 -19.04 4.97 15.75
C ASP A 75 -17.83 5.58 14.98
N LEU A 76 -18.06 6.06 13.75
CA LEU A 76 -17.04 6.55 12.82
C LEU A 76 -16.14 7.62 13.43
N ASN A 77 -16.72 8.62 14.11
CA ASN A 77 -15.95 9.70 14.72
C ASN A 77 -15.01 9.18 15.81
N THR A 78 -15.45 8.20 16.59
CA THR A 78 -14.65 7.57 17.65
C THR A 78 -13.51 6.77 17.03
N ILE A 79 -13.79 5.92 16.03
CA ILE A 79 -12.78 5.14 15.29
C ILE A 79 -11.75 6.08 14.66
N HIS A 80 -12.21 7.18 14.05
CA HIS A 80 -11.36 8.17 13.42
C HIS A 80 -10.41 8.85 14.43
N LYS A 81 -10.93 9.37 15.54
CA LYS A 81 -10.11 9.99 16.61
C LYS A 81 -9.10 9.02 17.22
N GLN A 82 -9.46 7.75 17.37
CA GLN A 82 -8.57 6.73 17.90
C GLN A 82 -7.47 6.34 16.90
N THR A 83 -7.80 6.30 15.61
CA THR A 83 -6.86 5.92 14.53
C THR A 83 -5.89 7.05 14.18
N PHE A 84 -6.42 8.23 13.86
CA PHE A 84 -5.68 9.36 13.31
C PHE A 84 -4.99 10.20 14.40
N ARG A 85 -4.26 9.52 15.28
CA ARG A 85 -3.38 10.17 16.25
C ARG A 85 -2.13 10.69 15.54
N PHE A 86 -1.55 11.75 16.10
CA PHE A 86 -0.33 12.38 15.59
C PHE A 86 0.80 11.38 15.29
N HIS A 87 1.07 10.46 16.23
CA HIS A 87 2.10 9.44 16.04
C HIS A 87 1.74 8.43 14.94
N THR A 88 0.46 8.05 14.79
CA THR A 88 0.02 7.14 13.72
C THR A 88 0.28 7.78 12.37
N ILE A 89 -0.10 9.05 12.20
CA ILE A 89 0.11 9.80 10.95
C ILE A 89 1.61 9.93 10.67
N LYS A 90 2.39 10.49 11.61
CA LYS A 90 3.83 10.68 11.43
C LYS A 90 4.57 9.37 11.13
N ASN A 91 4.28 8.31 11.87
CA ASN A 91 4.92 7.01 11.65
C ASN A 91 4.49 6.40 10.31
N SER A 92 3.24 6.61 9.87
CA SER A 92 2.76 6.13 8.57
C SER A 92 3.53 6.77 7.42
N PHE A 93 3.74 8.09 7.47
CA PHE A 93 4.55 8.82 6.49
C PHE A 93 6.04 8.44 6.54
N LYS A 94 6.60 8.31 7.74
CA LYS A 94 8.00 7.88 7.93
C LYS A 94 8.23 6.47 7.39
N ASN A 95 7.36 5.54 7.75
CA ASN A 95 7.52 4.13 7.39
C ASN A 95 7.23 3.86 5.91
N SER A 96 6.40 4.68 5.26
CA SER A 96 6.20 4.63 3.80
C SER A 96 7.37 5.25 3.03
N GLY A 97 8.25 5.98 3.71
CA GLY A 97 9.33 6.73 3.06
C GLY A 97 8.82 7.96 2.30
N MET A 98 7.58 8.40 2.57
CA MET A 98 7.01 9.62 1.99
C MET A 98 7.49 10.87 2.72
N PHE A 99 7.60 10.81 4.05
CA PHE A 99 8.15 11.91 4.82
C PHE A 99 8.82 11.45 6.14
N PRO A 100 10.13 11.69 6.33
CA PRO A 100 11.07 12.21 5.33
C PRO A 100 11.18 11.29 4.11
N VAL A 101 11.44 11.86 2.94
CA VAL A 101 11.55 11.10 1.68
C VAL A 101 12.69 10.09 1.80
N SER A 102 12.40 8.82 1.55
CA SER A 102 13.40 7.76 1.63
C SER A 102 13.07 6.57 0.74
N TYR A 103 13.75 6.48 -0.41
CA TYR A 103 13.64 5.33 -1.31
C TYR A 103 14.13 4.03 -0.62
N LYS A 104 15.06 4.12 0.35
CA LYS A 104 15.58 2.96 1.08
C LYS A 104 14.47 2.21 1.84
N ASN A 105 13.51 2.94 2.43
CA ASN A 105 12.36 2.33 3.10
C ASN A 105 11.48 1.56 2.12
N ALA A 106 11.26 2.11 0.93
CA ALA A 106 10.50 1.45 -0.13
C ALA A 106 11.20 0.18 -0.62
N ILE A 107 12.50 0.25 -0.95
CA ILE A 107 13.29 -0.90 -1.41
C ILE A 107 13.34 -2.01 -0.37
N LYS A 108 13.53 -1.68 0.91
CA LYS A 108 13.53 -2.65 2.01
C LYS A 108 12.20 -3.40 2.10
N LYS A 109 11.08 -2.69 1.99
CA LYS A 109 9.74 -3.30 2.00
C LYS A 109 9.47 -4.15 0.76
N MET A 110 9.81 -3.67 -0.43
CA MET A 110 9.66 -4.46 -1.66
C MET A 110 10.40 -5.79 -1.55
N ARG A 111 11.65 -5.79 -1.07
CA ARG A 111 12.40 -7.03 -0.81
C ARG A 111 11.69 -7.96 0.18
N TYR A 112 11.16 -7.41 1.27
CA TYR A 112 10.41 -8.19 2.26
C TYR A 112 9.17 -8.86 1.65
N TYR A 113 8.37 -8.12 0.86
CA TYR A 113 7.16 -8.67 0.24
C TYR A 113 7.46 -9.68 -0.87
N ASN A 114 8.48 -9.44 -1.69
CA ASN A 114 8.91 -10.39 -2.71
C ASN A 114 9.34 -11.72 -2.08
N ASN A 115 10.18 -11.68 -1.05
CA ASN A 115 10.64 -12.89 -0.36
C ASN A 115 9.48 -13.66 0.30
N LYS A 116 8.48 -12.94 0.84
CA LYS A 116 7.30 -13.56 1.43
C LYS A 116 6.45 -14.27 0.37
N MET A 117 6.30 -13.70 -0.82
CA MET A 117 5.55 -14.33 -1.92
C MET A 117 6.23 -15.62 -2.38
N THR A 118 7.57 -15.63 -2.48
CA THR A 118 8.33 -16.84 -2.84
C THR A 118 8.13 -17.98 -1.84
N ILE A 119 8.14 -17.68 -0.53
CA ILE A 119 7.91 -18.69 0.52
C ILE A 119 6.48 -19.26 0.46
N VAL A 120 5.49 -18.43 0.13
CA VAL A 120 4.09 -18.87 0.02
C VAL A 120 3.87 -19.74 -1.22
N SER A 121 4.57 -19.48 -2.33
CA SER A 121 4.47 -20.32 -3.54
C SER A 121 5.25 -21.64 -3.46
N GLY A 122 6.16 -21.80 -2.49
CA GLY A 122 7.04 -22.98 -2.36
C GLY A 122 6.55 -24.07 -1.39
N ARG A 123 5.30 -24.02 -0.93
CA ARG A 123 4.71 -25.05 -0.03
C ARG A 123 3.48 -25.70 -0.67
N GLU A 124 3.71 -26.51 -1.70
CA GLU A 124 2.79 -27.57 -2.13
C GLU A 124 3.26 -28.88 -1.46
N PRO A 125 2.44 -29.55 -0.62
CA PRO A 125 2.78 -30.87 -0.11
C PRO A 125 2.42 -31.90 -1.19
N HIS A 126 3.39 -32.25 -2.05
CA HIS A 126 3.28 -33.48 -2.83
C HIS A 126 3.33 -34.66 -1.87
N GLY A 127 2.19 -35.31 -1.67
CA GLY A 127 2.10 -36.63 -1.05
C GLY A 127 2.90 -37.62 -1.89
N GLY A 128 3.98 -38.13 -1.33
CA GLY A 128 4.78 -39.18 -1.95
C GLY A 128 4.19 -40.55 -1.64
N ASP A 129 3.63 -41.19 -2.66
CA ASP A 129 3.69 -42.65 -2.80
C ASP A 129 4.78 -42.96 -3.82
N ASN A 130 5.72 -43.81 -3.42
CA ASN A 130 6.88 -44.20 -4.21
C ASN A 130 6.50 -45.23 -5.26
N HIS A 131 6.89 -45.00 -6.52
CA HIS A 131 7.24 -46.10 -7.41
C HIS A 131 8.31 -45.65 -8.43
N GLU A 132 9.44 -46.36 -8.44
CA GLU A 132 10.58 -46.20 -9.36
C GLU A 132 10.22 -46.64 -10.78
N VAL A 133 10.66 -45.89 -11.81
CA VAL A 133 11.18 -46.47 -13.08
C VAL A 133 12.23 -45.54 -13.71
N HIS A 134 13.36 -46.13 -14.09
CA HIS A 134 14.47 -45.61 -14.91
C HIS A 134 14.06 -45.01 -16.27
N GLY A 135 14.81 -44.01 -16.78
CA GLY A 135 14.78 -43.67 -18.21
C GLY A 135 15.56 -42.42 -18.62
N LEU A 136 16.39 -42.55 -19.66
CA LEU A 136 17.26 -41.56 -20.29
C LEU A 136 16.52 -40.41 -21.01
N GLY A 137 17.21 -39.27 -21.18
CA GLY A 137 17.24 -38.56 -22.46
C GLY A 137 16.33 -37.34 -22.66
N ASP A 138 16.98 -36.17 -22.64
CA ASP A 138 16.91 -35.07 -23.61
C ASP A 138 15.81 -33.96 -23.56
N SER A 139 16.34 -32.71 -23.57
CA SER A 139 15.87 -31.47 -24.19
C SER A 139 14.43 -30.95 -23.98
N SER A 140 14.30 -29.77 -23.34
CA SER A 140 13.68 -28.58 -23.98
C SER A 140 13.74 -27.29 -23.12
N GLN A 141 14.51 -26.33 -23.64
CA GLN A 141 14.30 -24.88 -23.76
C GLN A 141 14.05 -24.01 -22.50
N ALA A 142 15.06 -23.17 -22.27
CA ALA A 142 14.98 -21.93 -21.50
C ALA A 142 14.08 -20.89 -22.18
N ILE A 143 13.28 -20.18 -21.39
CA ILE A 143 12.76 -18.86 -21.74
C ILE A 143 13.46 -17.86 -20.82
N ALA A 144 14.44 -17.15 -21.38
CA ALA A 144 15.06 -16.00 -20.74
C ALA A 144 14.08 -14.82 -20.83
N ALA A 145 13.58 -14.36 -19.69
CA ALA A 145 12.97 -13.04 -19.59
C ALA A 145 14.10 -12.02 -19.36
N GLU A 146 14.67 -11.51 -20.45
CA GLU A 146 15.29 -10.20 -20.44
C GLU A 146 14.15 -9.17 -20.29
N ASP A 147 14.03 -8.55 -19.12
CA ASP A 147 13.42 -7.23 -19.02
C ASP A 147 14.40 -6.31 -18.29
N THR A 148 14.86 -5.36 -19.09
CA THR A 148 15.84 -4.32 -18.88
C THR A 148 15.58 -3.50 -17.62
N VAL A 149 16.44 -3.69 -16.61
CA VAL A 149 16.62 -2.75 -15.50
C VAL A 149 17.47 -1.59 -16.02
N SER A 150 16.88 -0.65 -16.75
CA SER A 150 17.62 0.53 -17.23
C SER A 150 16.88 1.87 -17.23
N ASP A 151 15.70 1.97 -16.63
CA ASP A 151 14.93 3.23 -16.69
C ASP A 151 14.54 3.84 -15.32
N LEU A 152 15.44 3.74 -14.34
CA LEU A 152 15.30 4.41 -13.04
C LEU A 152 16.21 5.64 -12.88
N SER A 153 16.66 6.26 -13.98
CA SER A 153 17.64 7.36 -13.96
C SER A 153 17.03 8.76 -14.10
N HIS A 154 15.72 8.88 -14.28
CA HIS A 154 15.05 10.19 -14.27
C HIS A 154 13.74 10.15 -13.51
N CYS A 155 13.83 10.38 -12.20
CA CYS A 155 12.66 10.77 -11.42
C CYS A 155 12.17 12.13 -11.95
N PRO A 156 10.87 12.32 -12.27
CA PRO A 156 10.38 13.60 -12.79
C PRO A 156 10.74 14.74 -11.84
N SER A 157 11.43 15.75 -12.38
CA SER A 157 11.89 16.99 -11.68
C SER A 157 10.80 17.61 -10.79
N THR A 158 9.54 17.45 -11.20
CA THR A 158 8.34 17.96 -10.54
C THR A 158 8.13 17.43 -9.12
N TYR A 159 8.59 16.21 -8.79
CA TYR A 159 8.48 15.70 -7.42
C TYR A 159 9.34 16.51 -6.47
N PHE A 160 10.62 16.70 -6.77
CA PHE A 160 11.54 17.47 -5.91
C PHE A 160 11.20 18.97 -5.89
N GLU A 161 10.76 19.54 -7.01
CA GLU A 161 10.29 20.94 -7.07
C GLU A 161 9.05 21.19 -6.20
N SER A 162 8.13 20.21 -6.11
CA SER A 162 6.98 20.30 -5.19
C SER A 162 7.39 20.26 -3.71
N GLN A 163 8.56 19.68 -3.38
CA GLN A 163 9.06 19.58 -2.01
C GLN A 163 9.70 20.87 -1.49
N ALA A 164 10.26 21.72 -2.36
CA ALA A 164 10.82 23.01 -1.96
C ALA A 164 9.78 23.89 -1.26
N ARG A 165 8.52 23.79 -1.69
CA ARG A 165 7.38 24.48 -1.05
C ARG A 165 6.85 23.79 0.20
N ILE A 166 7.22 22.55 0.51
CA ILE A 166 6.74 21.87 1.74
C ILE A 166 7.54 22.34 2.96
N GLN A 167 8.81 22.71 2.76
CA GLN A 167 9.64 23.25 3.85
C GLN A 167 9.11 24.60 4.37
N GLU A 168 8.49 25.42 3.52
CA GLU A 168 7.81 26.67 3.91
C GLU A 168 6.57 26.47 4.80
N TRP A 169 6.00 25.26 4.86
CA TRP A 169 4.79 24.97 5.65
C TRP A 169 5.11 24.33 7.02
N VAL A 170 6.40 24.13 7.33
CA VAL A 170 6.87 23.44 8.54
C VAL A 170 7.42 24.42 9.60
N ASP A 171 7.46 25.72 9.31
CA ASP A 171 7.72 26.80 10.27
C ASP A 171 6.41 27.52 10.67
#